data_AF-A0A960USH8-F1
#
_entry.id   AF-A0A960USH8-F1
#
_cell.length_a   1.000
_cell.length_b   1.000
_cell.length_c   1.000
_cell.angle_alpha   90.00
_cell.angle_beta   90.00
_cell.angle_gamma   90.00
#
_symmetry.space_group_name_H-M   'P 1'
#
loop_
_entity.id
_entity.type
_entity.pdbx_description
1 polymer ?
#
loop_
_entity_poly.entity_id
_entity_poly.type
_entity_poly.pdbx_seq_one_letter_code
_entity_poly.pdbx_strand_id
1 'polypeptide(L)'
;MKRSFTALAILSLLAGCATITFGPNPEPPAKDFIESLKSGDGNVSELVVDSSSEKSQEISRVLKKLKEESKNPAAKAGADYLDKLSVEKCFMGESESLCRLSDGSDLVLERSGWSWKVNLDRSDVVANLQEKTQALFRAEQTPETVAINFTVALIDGDLEMAKEYSTEKTHLLLPLIVGMMKMARTEEQAAKFEEAKKELQSMKCEIQGDKAQCAPEGKSKPMDLVREEGIWKVEMKKGGNEDSEDEPEEPSMDDSEP
;
A
#
# COMPACT_ATOMS: atom_id res chain seq x y z
N MET A 1 11.20 -55.03 78.63
CA MET A 1 12.01 -54.32 77.62
C MET A 1 11.08 -53.73 76.57
N LYS A 2 10.95 -52.40 76.52
CA LYS A 2 10.07 -51.68 75.59
C LYS A 2 10.81 -51.52 74.24
N ARG A 3 10.21 -51.98 73.15
CA ARG A 3 10.70 -51.75 71.78
C ARG A 3 9.93 -50.57 71.19
N SER A 4 10.60 -49.45 70.99
CA SER A 4 10.07 -48.29 70.26
C SER A 4 10.08 -48.58 68.76
N PHE A 5 8.91 -48.43 68.13
CA PHE A 5 8.74 -48.29 66.69
C PHE A 5 8.96 -46.81 66.33
N THR A 6 9.98 -46.52 65.54
CA THR A 6 10.18 -45.18 64.96
C THR A 6 9.72 -45.23 63.51
N ALA A 7 8.54 -44.68 63.23
CA ALA A 7 8.03 -44.49 61.89
C ALA A 7 8.71 -43.26 61.26
N LEU A 8 9.47 -43.47 60.19
CA LEU A 8 10.08 -42.41 59.39
C LEU A 8 9.08 -42.03 58.29
N ALA A 9 8.37 -40.91 58.46
CA ALA A 9 7.54 -40.33 57.42
C ALA A 9 8.42 -39.49 56.49
N ILE A 10 8.61 -39.97 55.24
CA ILE A 10 9.29 -39.23 54.17
C ILE A 10 8.26 -38.25 53.58
N LEU A 11 8.32 -36.98 54.00
CA LEU A 11 7.62 -35.88 53.33
C LEU A 11 8.42 -35.48 52.07
N SER A 12 7.92 -35.85 50.90
CA SER A 12 8.38 -35.32 49.62
C SER A 12 7.80 -33.92 49.40
N LEU A 13 8.59 -32.89 49.74
CA LEU A 13 8.35 -31.50 49.34
C LEU A 13 8.56 -31.37 47.83
N LEU A 14 7.47 -31.37 47.06
CA LEU A 14 7.47 -30.91 45.67
C LEU A 14 7.66 -29.39 45.68
N ALA A 15 8.92 -28.95 45.64
CA ALA A 15 9.26 -27.58 45.30
C ALA A 15 8.89 -27.35 43.83
N GLY A 16 7.70 -26.81 43.59
CA GLY A 16 7.35 -26.24 42.29
C GLY A 16 8.23 -25.02 42.05
N CYS A 17 9.33 -25.18 41.32
CA CYS A 17 10.10 -24.07 40.80
C CYS A 17 9.22 -23.31 39.80
N ALA A 18 8.54 -22.26 40.26
CA ALA A 18 8.06 -21.21 39.36
C ALA A 18 9.31 -20.54 38.77
N THR A 19 9.71 -20.98 37.58
CA THR A 19 10.79 -20.34 36.83
C THR A 19 10.29 -18.95 36.44
N ILE A 20 10.61 -17.94 37.26
CA ILE A 20 10.37 -16.55 36.89
C ILE A 20 11.35 -16.23 35.76
N THR A 21 10.86 -16.26 34.53
CA THR A 21 11.62 -15.84 33.35
C THR A 21 11.76 -14.32 33.38
N PHE A 22 12.86 -13.84 33.96
CA PHE A 22 13.29 -12.45 33.80
C PHE A 22 13.86 -12.27 32.38
N GLY A 23 12.98 -12.12 31.39
CA GLY A 23 13.35 -11.63 30.07
C GLY A 23 13.56 -10.11 30.11
N PRO A 24 14.46 -9.54 29.29
CA PRO A 24 14.51 -8.09 29.11
C PRO A 24 13.14 -7.60 28.59
N ASN A 25 12.71 -6.40 28.97
CA ASN A 25 11.47 -5.81 28.46
C ASN A 25 11.59 -5.65 26.92
N PRO A 26 10.61 -6.11 26.11
CA PRO A 26 10.62 -5.92 24.66
C PRO A 26 10.28 -4.48 24.21
N GLU A 27 9.74 -3.64 25.09
CA GLU A 27 9.30 -2.29 24.74
C GLU A 27 10.44 -1.34 24.31
N PRO A 28 11.62 -1.27 24.98
CA PRO A 28 12.71 -0.41 24.52
C PRO A 28 13.22 -0.78 23.11
N PRO A 29 13.52 -2.05 22.79
CA PRO A 29 13.89 -2.43 21.41
C PRO A 29 12.81 -2.11 20.37
N ALA A 30 11.52 -2.23 20.73
CA ALA A 30 10.43 -1.83 19.85
C ALA A 30 10.45 -0.31 19.58
N LYS A 31 10.67 0.51 20.62
CA LYS A 31 10.79 1.97 20.46
C LYS A 31 12.01 2.36 19.64
N ASP A 32 13.16 1.73 19.89
CA ASP A 32 14.39 1.98 19.12
C ASP A 32 14.17 1.70 17.64
N PHE A 33 13.44 0.63 17.30
CA PHE A 33 13.05 0.34 15.92
C PHE A 33 12.16 1.46 15.33
N ILE A 34 11.12 1.89 16.03
CA ILE A 34 10.24 2.97 15.55
C ILE A 34 11.00 4.29 15.37
N GLU A 35 11.90 4.64 16.29
CA GLU A 35 12.76 5.82 16.17
C GLU A 35 13.74 5.71 14.99
N SER A 36 14.23 4.50 14.69
CA SER A 36 15.04 4.26 13.48
C SER A 36 14.24 4.49 12.19
N LEU A 37 12.94 4.17 12.16
CA LEU A 37 12.08 4.48 11.02
C LEU A 37 11.91 6.00 10.86
N LYS A 38 11.66 6.74 11.95
CA LYS A 38 11.46 8.20 11.94
C LYS A 38 12.69 8.95 11.45
N SER A 39 13.87 8.57 11.94
CA SER A 39 15.13 9.20 11.53
C SER A 39 15.48 8.94 10.06
N GLY A 40 14.92 7.87 9.45
CA GLY A 40 15.23 7.47 8.08
C GLY A 40 16.72 7.11 7.89
N ASP A 41 17.45 6.91 8.98
CA ASP A 41 18.84 6.49 8.98
C ASP A 41 18.87 4.97 9.15
N GLY A 42 19.29 4.27 8.09
CA GLY A 42 19.13 2.83 7.85
C GLY A 42 19.79 1.85 8.81
N ASN A 43 19.89 2.16 10.11
CA ASN A 43 20.28 1.23 11.18
C ASN A 43 19.18 0.21 11.53
N VAL A 44 18.09 0.19 10.76
CA VAL A 44 17.04 -0.86 10.82
C VAL A 44 17.66 -2.26 10.80
N SER A 45 18.77 -2.44 10.06
CA SER A 45 19.48 -3.72 9.93
C SER A 45 19.98 -4.32 11.24
N GLU A 46 20.33 -3.52 12.25
CA GLU A 46 20.83 -4.04 13.53
C GLU A 46 19.68 -4.50 14.45
N LEU A 47 18.50 -3.90 14.25
CA LEU A 47 17.31 -4.06 15.07
C LEU A 47 16.39 -5.18 14.59
N VAL A 48 16.61 -5.73 13.40
CA VAL A 48 15.81 -6.81 12.81
C VAL A 48 16.51 -8.16 12.89
N VAL A 49 15.72 -9.24 12.91
CA VAL A 49 16.21 -10.63 12.95
C VAL A 49 16.98 -10.97 11.67
N ASP A 50 16.41 -10.62 10.52
CA ASP A 50 17.02 -10.81 9.20
C ASP A 50 17.04 -9.49 8.42
N SER A 51 18.21 -8.86 8.39
CA SER A 51 18.44 -7.61 7.66
C SER A 51 18.50 -7.80 6.15
N SER A 52 18.69 -9.04 5.67
CA SER A 52 18.76 -9.39 4.26
C SER A 52 17.40 -9.74 3.65
N SER A 53 16.37 -9.90 4.48
CA SER A 53 14.99 -10.18 4.07
C SER A 53 14.43 -9.16 3.08
N GLU A 54 13.50 -9.60 2.23
CA GLU A 54 12.82 -8.74 1.25
C GLU A 54 12.11 -7.57 1.93
N LYS A 55 11.45 -7.81 3.07
CA LYS A 55 10.78 -6.79 3.87
C LYS A 55 11.74 -5.74 4.45
N SER A 56 12.96 -6.14 4.85
CA SER A 56 14.00 -5.21 5.31
C SER A 56 14.47 -4.29 4.18
N GLN A 57 14.70 -4.85 2.99
CA GLN A 57 15.06 -4.07 1.81
C GLN A 57 13.94 -3.12 1.38
N GLU A 58 12.69 -3.57 1.51
CA GLU A 58 11.50 -2.79 1.20
C GLU A 58 11.32 -1.60 2.12
N ILE A 59 11.39 -1.78 3.45
CA ILE A 59 11.39 -0.66 4.40
C ILE A 59 12.48 0.35 4.04
N SER A 60 13.70 -0.14 3.79
CA SER A 60 14.83 0.72 3.44
C SER A 60 14.56 1.54 2.17
N ARG A 61 13.90 0.95 1.17
CA ARG A 61 13.50 1.63 -0.07
C ARG A 61 12.44 2.70 0.19
N VAL A 62 11.43 2.40 1.00
CA VAL A 62 10.37 3.35 1.37
C VAL A 62 10.94 4.53 2.14
N LEU A 63 11.74 4.29 3.18
CA LEU A 63 12.38 5.34 3.98
C LEU A 63 13.31 6.21 3.12
N LYS A 64 14.08 5.59 2.25
CA LYS A 64 14.95 6.32 1.30
C LYS A 64 14.13 7.23 0.39
N LYS A 65 13.03 6.73 -0.18
CA LYS A 65 12.13 7.54 -1.04
C LYS A 65 11.55 8.73 -0.29
N LEU A 66 11.06 8.53 0.94
CA LEU A 66 10.54 9.61 1.78
C LEU A 66 11.59 10.70 2.05
N LYS A 67 12.85 10.30 2.28
CA LYS A 67 13.96 11.22 2.52
C LYS A 67 14.38 11.97 1.25
N GLU A 68 14.57 11.27 0.15
CA GLU A 68 14.99 11.83 -1.14
C GLU A 68 13.93 12.78 -1.72
N GLU A 69 12.65 12.44 -1.55
CA GLU A 69 11.53 13.25 -2.01
C GLU A 69 10.98 14.20 -0.93
N SER A 70 11.73 14.56 0.12
CA SER A 70 11.23 15.37 1.26
C SER A 70 10.51 16.69 0.94
N LYS A 71 10.67 17.24 -0.28
CA LYS A 71 9.93 18.42 -0.77
C LYS A 71 8.54 18.09 -1.34
N ASN A 72 8.29 16.82 -1.67
CA ASN A 72 7.02 16.29 -2.15
C ASN A 72 6.01 16.27 -0.98
N PRO A 73 4.80 16.83 -1.13
CA PRO A 73 3.77 16.77 -0.08
C PRO A 73 3.44 15.36 0.39
N ALA A 74 3.45 14.35 -0.49
CA ALA A 74 3.27 12.94 -0.12
C ALA A 74 4.39 12.44 0.78
N ALA A 75 5.64 12.78 0.44
CA ALA A 75 6.79 12.38 1.25
C ALA A 75 6.77 13.06 2.61
N LYS A 76 6.35 14.33 2.67
CA LYS A 76 6.13 15.05 3.92
C LYS A 76 5.01 14.40 4.74
N ALA A 77 3.88 14.08 4.15
CA ALA A 77 2.79 13.38 4.82
C ALA A 77 3.22 11.98 5.32
N GLY A 78 4.09 11.29 4.57
CA GLY A 78 4.66 10.01 4.97
C GLY A 78 5.63 10.14 6.14
N ALA A 79 6.45 11.19 6.16
CA ALA A 79 7.28 11.53 7.31
C ALA A 79 6.43 11.91 8.54
N ASP A 80 5.40 12.74 8.35
CA ASP A 80 4.45 13.11 9.42
C ASP A 80 3.69 11.89 9.96
N TYR A 81 3.44 10.88 9.13
CA TYR A 81 2.88 9.60 9.54
C TYR A 81 3.86 8.83 10.43
N LEU A 82 5.12 8.68 10.01
CA LEU A 82 6.17 8.03 10.80
C LEU A 82 6.39 8.72 12.15
N ASP A 83 6.38 10.04 12.18
CA ASP A 83 6.56 10.84 13.41
C ASP A 83 5.46 10.55 14.46
N LYS A 84 4.23 10.26 14.01
CA LYS A 84 3.10 9.92 14.89
C LYS A 84 3.08 8.45 15.32
N LEU A 85 3.91 7.61 14.70
CA LEU A 85 3.98 6.20 15.04
C LEU A 85 4.65 6.03 16.41
N SER A 86 4.01 5.27 17.29
CA SER A 86 4.50 5.01 18.64
C SER A 86 4.08 3.63 19.13
N VAL A 87 4.89 3.03 20.00
CA VAL A 87 4.55 1.78 20.69
C VAL A 87 3.53 2.06 21.79
N GLU A 88 2.34 1.48 21.70
CA GLU A 88 1.27 1.65 22.70
C GLU A 88 1.38 0.62 23.82
N LYS A 89 1.56 -0.65 23.45
CA LYS A 89 1.54 -1.76 24.40
C LYS A 89 2.32 -2.95 23.89
N CYS A 90 3.11 -3.56 24.77
CA CYS A 90 3.82 -4.80 24.48
C CYS A 90 3.34 -5.96 25.35
N PHE A 91 3.24 -7.13 24.76
CA PHE A 91 2.95 -8.40 25.40
C PHE A 91 4.18 -9.31 25.26
N MET A 92 4.79 -9.66 26.39
CA MET A 92 5.99 -10.48 26.43
C MET A 92 5.62 -11.96 26.55
N GLY A 93 6.09 -12.77 25.61
CA GLY A 93 6.11 -14.23 25.68
C GLY A 93 7.52 -14.76 25.94
N GLU A 94 7.66 -16.09 25.90
CA GLU A 94 8.93 -16.77 26.24
C GLU A 94 10.02 -16.58 25.17
N SER A 95 9.66 -16.74 23.90
CA SER A 95 10.54 -16.60 22.72
C SER A 95 10.17 -15.42 21.83
N GLU A 96 8.97 -14.88 22.00
CA GLU A 96 8.36 -13.88 21.14
C GLU A 96 7.64 -12.83 21.96
N SER A 97 7.57 -11.62 21.44
CA SER A 97 6.75 -10.56 21.99
C SER A 97 6.01 -9.83 20.90
N LEU A 98 4.86 -9.28 21.25
CA LEU A 98 3.97 -8.55 20.35
C LEU A 98 3.82 -7.13 20.88
N CYS A 99 4.22 -6.14 20.11
CA CYS A 99 4.05 -4.73 20.44
C CYS A 99 3.06 -4.08 19.47
N ARG A 100 1.94 -3.59 19.99
CA ARG A 100 0.95 -2.83 19.22
C ARG A 100 1.41 -1.40 19.03
N LEU A 101 1.26 -0.90 17.81
CA LEU A 101 1.57 0.48 17.42
C LEU A 101 0.31 1.33 17.36
N SER A 102 0.49 2.66 17.37
CA SER A 102 -0.60 3.66 17.37
C SER A 102 -1.46 3.67 16.11
N ASP A 103 -0.99 3.08 15.00
CA ASP A 103 -1.75 2.89 13.77
C ASP A 103 -2.56 1.58 13.77
N GLY A 104 -2.51 0.81 14.87
CA GLY A 104 -3.15 -0.49 15.02
C GLY A 104 -2.34 -1.66 14.46
N SER A 105 -1.18 -1.42 13.83
CA SER A 105 -0.32 -2.50 13.35
C SER A 105 0.41 -3.18 14.51
N ASP A 106 0.78 -4.44 14.28
CA ASP A 106 1.49 -5.25 15.26
C ASP A 106 2.96 -5.45 14.84
N LEU A 107 3.86 -5.23 15.80
CA LEU A 107 5.30 -5.44 15.70
C LEU A 107 5.67 -6.69 16.50
N VAL A 108 6.13 -7.73 15.81
CA VAL A 108 6.60 -8.97 16.43
C VAL A 108 8.09 -8.87 16.67
N LEU A 109 8.53 -9.09 17.90
CA LEU A 109 9.94 -9.22 18.25
C LEU A 109 10.24 -10.65 18.66
N GLU A 110 11.37 -11.14 18.18
CA GLU A 110 11.90 -12.47 18.46
C GLU A 110 13.17 -12.34 19.28
N ARG A 111 13.38 -13.32 20.17
CA ARG A 111 14.57 -13.35 21.01
C ARG A 111 15.79 -13.80 20.21
N SER A 112 16.74 -12.90 20.02
CA SER A 112 18.04 -13.17 19.38
C SER A 112 19.15 -13.13 20.43
N GLY A 113 19.40 -14.28 21.07
CA GLY A 113 20.32 -14.38 22.20
C GLY A 113 19.80 -13.65 23.45
N TRP A 114 20.45 -12.53 23.80
CA TRP A 114 20.11 -11.71 24.97
C TRP A 114 19.26 -10.47 24.64
N SER A 115 19.03 -10.18 23.36
CA SER A 115 18.23 -9.03 22.94
C SER A 115 16.96 -9.45 22.20
N TRP A 116 15.99 -8.55 22.18
CA TRP A 116 14.85 -8.64 21.28
C TRP A 116 15.20 -7.97 19.96
N LYS A 117 14.81 -8.61 18.86
CA LYS A 117 14.94 -8.07 17.50
C LYS A 117 13.61 -8.18 16.78
N VAL A 118 13.32 -7.23 15.93
CA VAL A 118 12.08 -7.20 15.15
C VAL A 118 12.10 -8.29 14.08
N ASN A 119 11.07 -9.13 14.06
CA ASN A 119 10.82 -10.08 12.99
C ASN A 119 9.84 -9.43 11.99
N LEU A 120 10.37 -8.88 10.91
CA LEU A 120 9.58 -8.17 9.89
C LEU A 120 8.63 -9.10 9.13
N ASP A 121 9.01 -10.37 8.94
CA ASP A 121 8.18 -11.35 8.24
C ASP A 121 6.87 -11.62 8.97
N ARG A 122 6.90 -11.52 10.29
CA ARG A 122 5.75 -11.73 11.17
C ARG A 122 5.09 -10.44 11.67
N SER A 123 5.65 -9.29 11.32
CA SER A 123 5.10 -7.98 11.66
C SER A 123 4.29 -7.40 10.50
N ASP A 124 3.22 -6.69 10.83
CA ASP A 124 2.36 -6.02 9.86
C ASP A 124 2.88 -4.61 9.50
N VAL A 125 3.85 -4.10 10.26
CA VAL A 125 4.40 -2.75 10.13
C VAL A 125 4.90 -2.43 8.71
N VAL A 126 5.51 -3.41 8.03
CA VAL A 126 6.07 -3.22 6.68
C VAL A 126 4.95 -3.00 5.68
N ALA A 127 3.97 -3.91 5.66
CA ALA A 127 2.84 -3.86 4.74
C ALA A 127 2.01 -2.59 4.97
N ASN A 128 1.74 -2.25 6.24
CA ASN A 128 0.98 -1.06 6.60
C ASN A 128 1.72 0.23 6.22
N LEU A 129 3.02 0.32 6.52
CA LEU A 129 3.85 1.47 6.12
C LEU A 129 3.89 1.63 4.59
N GLN A 130 4.09 0.53 3.86
CA GLN A 130 4.11 0.52 2.41
C GLN A 130 2.76 0.98 1.84
N GLU A 131 1.66 0.40 2.30
CA GLU A 131 0.29 0.74 1.86
C GLU A 131 0.00 2.22 2.07
N LYS A 132 0.22 2.74 3.29
CA LYS A 132 -0.03 4.15 3.61
C LYS A 132 0.87 5.08 2.80
N THR A 133 2.16 4.75 2.68
CA THR A 133 3.09 5.58 1.92
C THR A 133 2.72 5.60 0.43
N GLN A 134 2.38 4.44 -0.15
CA GLN A 134 1.89 4.36 -1.52
C GLN A 134 0.59 5.14 -1.72
N ALA A 135 -0.37 5.03 -0.79
CA ALA A 135 -1.61 5.79 -0.85
C ALA A 135 -1.35 7.30 -0.86
N LEU A 136 -0.42 7.79 -0.02
CA LEU A 136 -0.03 9.20 -0.02
C LEU A 136 0.62 9.62 -1.34
N PHE A 137 1.55 8.84 -1.87
CA PHE A 137 2.16 9.12 -3.17
C PHE A 137 1.15 9.07 -4.32
N ARG A 138 0.14 8.19 -4.25
CA ARG A 138 -0.94 8.10 -5.24
C ARG A 138 -1.90 9.29 -5.14
N ALA A 139 -2.20 9.77 -3.93
CA ALA A 139 -3.05 10.93 -3.72
C ALA A 139 -2.48 12.23 -4.33
N GLU A 140 -1.15 12.34 -4.42
CA GLU A 140 -0.47 13.47 -5.08
C GLU A 140 -0.37 13.32 -6.61
N GLN A 141 -0.71 12.17 -7.18
CA GLN A 141 -0.68 12.01 -8.63
C GLN A 141 -1.74 12.89 -9.28
N THR A 142 -1.37 13.59 -10.35
CA THR A 142 -2.35 14.32 -11.15
C THR A 142 -3.22 13.33 -11.94
N PRO A 143 -4.46 13.69 -12.31
CA PRO A 143 -5.31 12.82 -13.13
C PRO A 143 -4.63 12.46 -14.47
N GLU A 144 -3.81 13.36 -15.04
CA GLU A 144 -3.00 13.07 -16.24
C GLU A 144 -2.04 11.91 -15.99
N THR A 145 -1.32 11.94 -14.86
CA THR A 145 -0.35 10.91 -14.51
C THR A 145 -1.04 9.55 -14.34
N VAL A 146 -2.20 9.53 -13.67
CA VAL A 146 -3.01 8.32 -13.49
C VAL A 146 -3.50 7.78 -14.84
N ALA A 147 -4.04 8.64 -15.71
CA ALA A 147 -4.52 8.25 -17.03
C ALA A 147 -3.41 7.69 -17.93
N ILE A 148 -2.22 8.31 -17.90
CA ILE A 148 -1.04 7.84 -18.63
C ILE A 148 -0.63 6.45 -18.14
N ASN A 149 -0.43 6.29 -16.81
CA ASN A 149 0.04 5.02 -16.24
C ASN A 149 -0.96 3.88 -16.47
N PHE A 150 -2.26 4.15 -16.34
CA PHE A 150 -3.30 3.19 -16.68
C PHE A 150 -3.24 2.77 -18.15
N THR A 151 -3.09 3.73 -19.07
CA THR A 151 -3.03 3.43 -20.51
C THR A 151 -1.77 2.64 -20.87
N VAL A 152 -0.62 2.97 -20.29
CA VAL A 152 0.63 2.20 -20.47
C VAL A 152 0.44 0.76 -19.96
N ALA A 153 -0.15 0.57 -18.78
CA ALA A 153 -0.42 -0.76 -18.23
C ALA A 153 -1.32 -1.59 -19.16
N LEU A 154 -2.36 -0.98 -19.75
CA LEU A 154 -3.20 -1.65 -20.73
C LEU A 154 -2.43 -2.05 -22.00
N ILE A 155 -1.61 -1.14 -22.55
CA ILE A 155 -0.79 -1.39 -23.74
C ILE A 155 0.17 -2.55 -23.49
N ASP A 156 0.84 -2.54 -22.34
CA ASP A 156 1.82 -3.57 -21.98
C ASP A 156 1.13 -4.89 -21.58
N GLY A 157 -0.15 -4.84 -21.24
CA GLY A 157 -0.97 -5.99 -20.83
C GLY A 157 -0.75 -6.38 -19.37
N ASP A 158 -0.32 -5.42 -18.55
CA ASP A 158 -0.10 -5.53 -17.12
C ASP A 158 -1.42 -5.26 -16.36
N LEU A 159 -2.12 -6.35 -16.06
CA LEU A 159 -3.41 -6.30 -15.38
C LEU A 159 -3.30 -5.80 -13.93
N GLU A 160 -2.20 -6.12 -13.23
CA GLU A 160 -2.05 -5.74 -11.83
C GLU A 160 -1.80 -4.23 -11.75
N MET A 161 -0.90 -3.71 -12.60
CA MET A 161 -0.68 -2.27 -12.68
C MET A 161 -1.95 -1.52 -13.13
N ALA A 162 -2.71 -2.05 -14.09
CA ALA A 162 -3.96 -1.42 -14.52
C ALA A 162 -5.02 -1.38 -13.40
N LYS A 163 -5.08 -2.40 -12.54
CA LYS A 163 -5.96 -2.39 -11.35
C LYS A 163 -5.56 -1.29 -10.37
N GLU A 164 -4.26 -1.07 -10.15
CA GLU A 164 -3.80 -0.03 -9.22
C GLU A 164 -4.29 1.37 -9.57
N TYR A 165 -4.45 1.67 -10.87
CA TYR A 165 -4.87 2.99 -11.36
C TYR A 165 -6.37 3.09 -11.69
N SER A 166 -7.17 2.08 -11.33
CA SER A 166 -8.60 2.05 -11.71
C SER A 166 -9.52 1.67 -10.56
N THR A 167 -10.80 2.03 -10.69
CA THR A 167 -11.83 1.71 -9.70
C THR A 167 -12.14 0.22 -9.69
N GLU A 168 -12.72 -0.28 -8.59
CA GLU A 168 -13.13 -1.69 -8.49
C GLU A 168 -14.08 -2.11 -9.60
N LYS A 169 -14.96 -1.20 -10.05
CA LYS A 169 -15.86 -1.45 -11.19
C LYS A 169 -15.06 -1.69 -12.47
N THR A 170 -14.02 -0.89 -12.71
CA THR A 170 -13.13 -1.05 -13.87
C THR A 170 -12.35 -2.36 -13.78
N HIS A 171 -11.95 -2.81 -12.59
CA HIS A 171 -11.23 -4.08 -12.41
C HIS A 171 -11.96 -5.27 -13.04
N LEU A 172 -13.28 -5.27 -12.96
CA LEU A 172 -14.14 -6.32 -13.53
C LEU A 172 -14.08 -6.36 -15.07
N LEU A 173 -13.71 -5.25 -15.71
CA LEU A 173 -13.63 -5.10 -17.16
C LEU A 173 -12.22 -5.35 -17.70
N LEU A 174 -11.18 -5.16 -16.87
CA LEU A 174 -9.77 -5.26 -17.31
C LEU A 174 -9.40 -6.58 -18.00
N PRO A 175 -9.80 -7.77 -17.50
CA PRO A 175 -9.45 -9.02 -18.17
C PRO A 175 -10.00 -9.09 -19.61
N LEU A 176 -11.20 -8.55 -19.83
CA LEU A 176 -11.82 -8.49 -21.15
C LEU A 176 -11.06 -7.53 -22.07
N ILE A 177 -10.76 -6.33 -21.59
CA ILE A 177 -10.05 -5.28 -22.34
C ILE A 177 -8.66 -5.77 -22.75
N VAL A 178 -7.88 -6.29 -21.80
CA VAL A 178 -6.52 -6.81 -22.07
C VAL A 178 -6.58 -8.04 -22.98
N GLY A 179 -7.60 -8.89 -22.82
CA GLY A 179 -7.84 -10.02 -23.73
C GLY A 179 -8.05 -9.56 -25.18
N MET A 180 -8.90 -8.56 -25.40
CA MET A 180 -9.13 -7.97 -26.72
C MET A 180 -7.86 -7.33 -27.30
N MET A 181 -7.10 -6.58 -26.49
CA MET A 181 -5.85 -5.94 -26.93
C MET A 181 -4.78 -6.98 -27.31
N LYS A 182 -4.67 -8.09 -26.56
CA LYS A 182 -3.73 -9.18 -26.87
C LYS A 182 -4.06 -9.89 -28.16
N MET A 183 -5.35 -10.15 -28.43
CA MET A 183 -5.81 -10.76 -29.68
C MET A 183 -5.60 -9.85 -30.89
N ALA A 184 -5.54 -8.53 -30.68
CA ALA A 184 -5.31 -7.57 -31.73
C ALA A 184 -3.83 -7.45 -32.14
N ARG A 185 -2.86 -7.84 -31.29
CA ARG A 185 -1.41 -7.65 -31.53
C ARG A 185 -0.90 -8.34 -32.83
N THR A 186 -0.94 -7.60 -33.93
CA THR A 186 -0.19 -7.89 -35.17
C THR A 186 1.04 -6.97 -35.26
N GLU A 187 2.02 -7.29 -36.12
CA GLU A 187 3.22 -6.44 -36.32
C GLU A 187 2.88 -4.99 -36.67
N GLU A 188 1.81 -4.77 -37.44
CA GLU A 188 1.32 -3.43 -37.80
C GLU A 188 0.76 -2.64 -36.60
N GLN A 189 0.27 -3.34 -35.57
CA GLN A 189 -0.27 -2.70 -34.37
C GLN A 189 0.81 -2.44 -33.32
N ALA A 190 1.93 -3.16 -33.33
CA ALA A 190 3.08 -2.84 -32.47
C ALA A 190 3.59 -1.40 -32.72
N ALA A 191 3.64 -0.98 -34.00
CA ALA A 191 3.96 0.40 -34.35
C ALA A 191 2.91 1.41 -33.83
N LYS A 192 1.62 1.05 -33.88
CA LYS A 192 0.52 1.88 -33.33
C LYS A 192 0.56 1.99 -31.81
N PHE A 193 1.03 0.97 -31.10
CA PHE A 193 1.23 1.03 -29.65
C PHE A 193 2.37 1.98 -29.26
N GLU A 194 3.46 1.98 -30.01
CA GLU A 194 4.56 2.93 -29.81
C GLU A 194 4.18 4.37 -30.17
N GLU A 195 3.35 4.55 -31.19
CA GLU A 195 2.76 5.85 -31.52
C GLU A 195 1.80 6.34 -30.41
N ALA A 196 0.93 5.46 -29.90
CA ALA A 196 0.05 5.77 -28.78
C ALA A 196 0.85 6.17 -27.53
N LYS A 197 1.98 5.51 -27.24
CA LYS A 197 2.87 5.90 -26.12
C LYS A 197 3.44 7.31 -26.28
N LYS A 198 3.71 7.77 -27.51
CA LYS A 198 4.13 9.15 -27.77
C LYS A 198 2.99 10.14 -27.60
N GLU A 199 1.79 9.78 -28.07
CA GLU A 199 0.59 10.61 -27.88
C GLU A 199 0.24 10.81 -26.40
N LEU A 200 0.54 9.85 -25.52
CA LEU A 200 0.34 10.00 -24.07
C LEU A 200 1.09 11.18 -23.46
N GLN A 201 2.15 11.69 -24.11
CA GLN A 201 2.86 12.89 -23.64
C GLN A 201 2.04 14.17 -23.77
N SER A 202 1.01 14.19 -24.63
CA SER A 202 0.09 15.33 -24.78
C SER A 202 -1.20 15.16 -23.98
N MET A 203 -1.23 14.25 -22.99
CA MET A 203 -2.39 14.06 -22.12
C MET A 203 -2.75 15.35 -21.39
N LYS A 204 -4.03 15.74 -21.49
CA LYS A 204 -4.62 16.85 -20.74
C LYS A 204 -5.90 16.39 -20.07
N CYS A 205 -6.14 16.88 -18.86
CA CYS A 205 -7.38 16.61 -18.13
C CYS A 205 -8.17 17.87 -17.84
N GLU A 206 -9.48 17.78 -18.03
CA GLU A 206 -10.44 18.76 -17.51
C GLU A 206 -10.92 18.29 -16.13
N ILE A 207 -10.57 19.04 -15.08
CA ILE A 207 -10.87 18.67 -13.69
C ILE A 207 -12.11 19.42 -13.21
N GLN A 208 -13.11 18.68 -12.74
CA GLN A 208 -14.35 19.18 -12.17
C GLN A 208 -14.58 18.56 -10.78
N GLY A 209 -13.99 19.18 -9.75
CA GLY A 209 -14.06 18.67 -8.38
C GLY A 209 -13.39 17.29 -8.24
N ASP A 210 -14.18 16.29 -7.86
CA ASP A 210 -13.73 14.91 -7.67
C ASP A 210 -13.84 14.06 -8.95
N LYS A 211 -14.04 14.69 -10.11
CA LYS A 211 -14.05 14.03 -11.42
C LYS A 211 -13.06 14.71 -12.36
N ALA A 212 -12.50 13.93 -13.27
CA ALA A 212 -11.67 14.46 -14.35
C ALA A 212 -11.92 13.70 -15.64
N GLN A 213 -11.76 14.38 -16.78
CA GLN A 213 -11.82 13.76 -18.10
C GLN A 213 -10.49 14.00 -18.80
N CYS A 214 -9.79 12.94 -19.15
CA CYS A 214 -8.43 12.99 -19.68
C CYS A 214 -8.35 12.48 -21.11
N ALA A 215 -7.75 13.24 -22.02
CA ALA A 215 -7.50 12.82 -23.40
C ALA A 215 -6.14 13.36 -23.88
N PRO A 216 -5.43 12.63 -24.76
CA PRO A 216 -4.36 13.21 -25.54
C PRO A 216 -4.89 14.37 -26.40
N GLU A 217 -4.08 15.42 -26.59
CA GLU A 217 -4.45 16.53 -27.48
C GLU A 217 -4.90 16.04 -28.85
N GLY A 218 -6.08 16.50 -29.29
CA GLY A 218 -6.64 16.15 -30.60
C GLY A 218 -7.41 14.83 -30.65
N LYS A 219 -7.62 14.14 -29.53
CA LYS A 219 -8.48 12.93 -29.46
C LYS A 219 -9.83 13.28 -28.84
N SER A 220 -10.89 12.67 -29.39
CA SER A 220 -12.29 12.96 -29.01
C SER A 220 -12.86 12.07 -27.92
N LYS A 221 -12.21 10.94 -27.58
CA LYS A 221 -12.70 10.01 -26.55
C LYS A 221 -11.91 10.20 -25.25
N PRO A 222 -12.41 10.99 -24.29
CA PRO A 222 -11.77 11.14 -22.99
C PRO A 222 -11.94 9.89 -22.13
N MET A 223 -10.97 9.67 -21.28
CA MET A 223 -11.00 8.72 -20.17
C MET A 223 -11.59 9.40 -18.95
N ASP A 224 -12.63 8.80 -18.37
CA ASP A 224 -13.23 9.28 -17.13
C ASP A 224 -12.38 8.84 -15.92
N LEU A 225 -12.07 9.79 -15.04
CA LEU A 225 -11.42 9.56 -13.77
C LEU A 225 -12.30 10.10 -12.63
N VAL A 226 -12.25 9.42 -11.49
CA VAL A 226 -12.92 9.81 -10.26
C VAL A 226 -11.91 9.80 -9.11
N ARG A 227 -12.09 10.70 -8.15
CA ARG A 227 -11.29 10.75 -6.94
C ARG A 227 -12.00 9.94 -5.85
N GLU A 228 -11.43 8.80 -5.49
CA GLU A 228 -11.89 7.94 -4.39
C GLU A 228 -10.89 8.09 -3.23
N GLU A 229 -11.36 8.51 -2.05
CA GLU A 229 -10.52 8.64 -0.84
C GLU A 229 -9.27 9.53 -1.06
N GLY A 230 -9.39 10.56 -1.89
CA GLY A 230 -8.28 11.46 -2.23
C GLY A 230 -7.35 10.95 -3.33
N ILE A 231 -7.59 9.76 -3.88
CA ILE A 231 -6.78 9.14 -4.93
C ILE A 231 -7.55 9.15 -6.25
N TRP A 232 -6.93 9.64 -7.32
CA TRP A 232 -7.50 9.56 -8.66
C TRP A 232 -7.46 8.13 -9.19
N LYS A 233 -8.56 7.67 -9.78
CA LYS A 233 -8.69 6.36 -10.41
C LYS A 233 -9.51 6.45 -11.69
N VAL A 234 -9.18 5.61 -12.67
CA VAL A 234 -9.92 5.48 -13.92
C VAL A 234 -11.24 4.72 -13.70
N GLU A 235 -12.35 5.33 -14.10
CA GLU A 235 -13.68 4.73 -14.10
C GLU A 235 -14.11 4.41 -15.55
N MET A 236 -14.13 3.12 -15.91
CA MET A 236 -14.68 2.67 -17.17
C MET A 236 -16.11 2.18 -16.95
N LYS A 237 -17.06 2.76 -17.69
CA LYS A 237 -18.45 2.31 -17.70
C LYS A 237 -18.63 1.17 -18.71
N LYS A 238 -19.55 0.25 -18.41
CA LYS A 238 -19.89 -0.86 -19.30
C LYS A 238 -20.75 -0.32 -20.44
N GLY A 239 -20.15 -0.24 -21.63
CA GLY A 239 -20.68 0.49 -22.77
C GLY A 239 -19.72 1.65 -23.04
N GLY A 240 -19.03 1.62 -24.18
CA GLY A 240 -18.15 2.71 -24.56
C GLY A 240 -18.94 4.02 -24.57
N ASN A 241 -18.26 5.15 -24.29
CA ASN A 241 -18.81 6.50 -24.50
C ASN A 241 -19.18 6.69 -25.99
N GLU A 242 -20.31 6.13 -26.40
CA GLU A 242 -21.04 6.42 -27.63
C GLU A 242 -22.30 7.25 -27.33
N ASP A 243 -22.58 7.54 -26.05
CA ASP A 243 -23.77 8.31 -25.63
C ASP A 243 -23.44 9.79 -25.28
N SER A 244 -22.53 10.41 -26.03
CA SER A 244 -22.52 11.87 -26.16
C SER A 244 -22.90 12.23 -27.60
N GLU A 245 -24.04 11.70 -28.05
CA GLU A 245 -24.74 12.24 -29.21
C GLU A 245 -25.70 13.32 -28.71
N ASP A 246 -25.60 14.46 -29.39
CA ASP A 246 -26.32 15.71 -29.21
C ASP A 246 -27.79 15.52 -28.79
N GLU A 247 -28.24 16.24 -27.75
CA GLU A 247 -29.66 16.49 -27.55
C GLU A 247 -30.19 17.22 -28.80
N PRO A 248 -31.13 16.66 -29.57
CA PRO A 248 -31.73 17.39 -30.67
C PRO A 248 -32.58 18.53 -30.10
N GLU A 249 -32.19 19.77 -30.41
CA GLU A 249 -33.04 20.95 -30.25
C GLU A 249 -34.41 20.65 -30.87
N GLU A 250 -35.47 20.65 -30.06
CA GLU A 250 -36.83 20.50 -30.55
C GLU A 250 -37.14 21.66 -31.52
N PRO A 251 -37.48 21.38 -32.79
CA PRO A 251 -37.89 22.44 -33.70
C PRO A 251 -39.26 22.97 -33.25
N SER A 252 -39.27 24.20 -32.73
CA SER A 252 -40.50 24.97 -32.52
C SER A 252 -41.16 25.26 -33.88
N MET A 253 -42.13 24.43 -34.25
CA MET A 253 -43.00 24.71 -35.39
C MET A 253 -43.96 25.86 -35.03
N ASP A 254 -43.65 27.02 -35.60
CA ASP A 254 -44.50 28.20 -35.70
C ASP A 254 -45.61 27.91 -36.73
N ASP A 255 -46.77 27.48 -36.24
CA ASP A 255 -47.99 27.40 -37.06
C ASP A 255 -48.62 28.79 -37.15
N SER A 256 -48.07 29.60 -38.05
CA SER A 256 -48.76 30.73 -38.64
C SER A 256 -49.35 30.29 -39.99
N GLU A 257 -50.67 30.18 -40.07
CA GLU A 257 -51.35 30.26 -41.38
C GLU A 257 -52.55 31.25 -41.36
N PRO A 258 -52.81 31.89 -42.52
CA PRO A 258 -53.65 33.09 -42.70
C PRO A 258 -55.16 32.86 -42.84
#